data_AF-A0A6G1KD12-F1
#
_entry.id   AF-A0A6G1KD12-F1
#
_cell.length_a   1.000
_cell.length_b   1.000
_cell.length_c   1.000
_cell.angle_alpha   90.00
_cell.angle_beta   90.00
_cell.angle_gamma   90.00
#
_symmetry.space_group_name_H-M   'P 1'
#
loop_
_entity.id
_entity.type
_entity.pdbx_description
1 polymer ?
#
loop_
_entity_poly.entity_id
_entity_poly.type
_entity_poly.pdbx_seq_one_letter_code
_entity_poly.pdbx_strand_id
1 'polypeptide(L)'
;MDKIRILITSASSPTALGLARALSSNGHTVFGADADTEISPDMYLSAYTTFFGVDDNLWEDVLGKIESLDMIIPFGDEAKVLAEFLRSKRDSLGRVQEDIKLFHHSLFDCETGFQAFLHHEVYPSFEKKTTLAGMVTTPMTKDVESVWELADCLESRPSVYFKAELAPEDREGDPIVSRACIDGRYFPCEPSSLVVSKNSLTDADVNALQALQISKVKPYRITEVIEGGIVYEAHSMVNAGVIQTFVVTTPSTMSSKEDLVAVPSTDQLVEILYDFTSRFVACYQQYDFEKQTEDPFVGIDKQSLSMHLSLKFVVREHVKDIIVLSYFSTVPHASLLLLTSSTPEKQRQIALAYTDPASIEDDGIIMTDEVPLPSGV
;
A
#
# COMPACT_ATOMS: atom_id res chain seq x y z
N MET A 1 -1.62 1.28 -30.52
CA MET A 1 -1.13 1.58 -29.18
C MET A 1 -0.13 2.69 -29.31
N ASP A 2 -0.43 3.84 -28.73
CA ASP A 2 0.46 4.99 -28.82
C ASP A 2 1.70 4.73 -27.97
N LYS A 3 2.85 5.11 -28.52
CA LYS A 3 4.13 4.90 -27.84
C LYS A 3 4.30 5.96 -26.76
N ILE A 4 4.16 5.56 -25.50
CA ILE A 4 4.40 6.43 -24.34
C ILE A 4 5.82 6.30 -23.77
N ARG A 5 6.20 7.32 -22.99
CA ARG A 5 7.46 7.50 -22.27
C ARG A 5 7.22 7.38 -20.77
N ILE A 6 7.83 6.38 -20.15
CA ILE A 6 7.53 5.93 -18.79
C ILE A 6 8.79 6.00 -17.94
N LEU A 7 8.71 6.57 -16.74
CA LEU A 7 9.78 6.53 -15.74
C LEU A 7 9.40 5.55 -14.64
N ILE A 8 10.33 4.66 -14.28
CA ILE A 8 10.17 3.68 -13.20
C ILE A 8 11.27 3.91 -12.17
N THR A 9 10.90 4.08 -10.89
CA THR A 9 11.87 4.19 -9.78
C THR A 9 12.23 2.81 -9.23
N SER A 10 13.25 2.74 -8.36
CA SER A 10 13.82 1.48 -7.84
C SER A 10 13.99 0.44 -8.96
N ALA A 11 14.50 0.92 -10.11
CA ALA A 11 14.54 0.21 -11.39
C ALA A 11 15.40 -1.07 -11.34
N SER A 12 16.25 -1.20 -10.32
CA SER A 12 17.00 -2.41 -10.03
C SER A 12 16.17 -3.53 -9.45
N SER A 13 15.05 -3.20 -8.78
CA SER A 13 14.21 -4.19 -8.11
C SER A 13 13.69 -5.19 -9.14
N PRO A 14 13.64 -6.50 -8.83
CA PRO A 14 13.19 -7.51 -9.78
C PRO A 14 11.80 -7.19 -10.34
N THR A 15 10.90 -6.67 -9.50
CA THR A 15 9.53 -6.31 -9.87
C THR A 15 9.48 -5.14 -10.86
N ALA A 16 10.23 -4.06 -10.61
CA ALA A 16 10.33 -2.94 -11.53
C ALA A 16 10.93 -3.38 -12.87
N LEU A 17 11.96 -4.22 -12.84
CA LEU A 17 12.61 -4.74 -14.04
C LEU A 17 11.67 -5.64 -14.86
N GLY A 18 10.89 -6.51 -14.20
CA GLY A 18 9.90 -7.36 -14.85
C GLY A 18 8.85 -6.53 -15.59
N LEU A 19 8.34 -5.48 -14.95
CA LEU A 19 7.40 -4.54 -15.57
C LEU A 19 8.04 -3.74 -16.72
N ALA A 20 9.25 -3.23 -16.53
CA ALA A 20 9.98 -2.47 -17.55
C ALA A 20 10.17 -3.28 -18.84
N ARG A 21 10.50 -4.57 -18.71
CA ARG A 21 10.62 -5.49 -19.86
C ARG A 21 9.29 -5.68 -20.57
N ALA A 22 8.20 -5.86 -19.83
CA ALA A 22 6.86 -6.00 -20.42
C ALA A 22 6.44 -4.73 -21.18
N LEU A 23 6.73 -3.55 -20.64
CA LEU A 23 6.44 -2.27 -21.30
C LEU A 23 7.32 -2.04 -22.53
N SER A 24 8.63 -2.28 -22.41
CA SER A 24 9.59 -2.11 -23.49
C SER A 24 9.34 -3.08 -24.66
N SER A 25 9.02 -4.34 -24.38
CA SER A 25 8.70 -5.35 -25.41
C SER A 25 7.44 -5.02 -26.20
N ASN A 26 6.54 -4.19 -25.63
CA ASN A 26 5.35 -3.67 -26.29
C ASN A 26 5.57 -2.28 -26.92
N GLY A 27 6.82 -1.84 -27.05
CA GLY A 27 7.22 -0.70 -27.86
C GLY A 27 7.29 0.64 -27.12
N HIS A 28 7.02 0.68 -25.81
CA HIS A 28 7.14 1.89 -25.00
C HIS A 28 8.60 2.29 -24.75
N THR A 29 8.85 3.58 -24.54
CA THR A 29 10.16 4.06 -24.08
C THR A 29 10.16 4.05 -22.56
N VAL A 30 11.01 3.24 -21.95
CA VAL A 30 11.07 3.11 -20.49
C VAL A 30 12.40 3.67 -19.97
N PHE A 31 12.32 4.53 -18.98
CA PHE A 31 13.45 5.10 -18.24
C PHE A 31 13.49 4.46 -16.85
N GLY A 32 14.67 4.06 -16.41
CA GLY A 32 14.90 3.54 -15.06
C GLY A 32 15.58 4.59 -14.20
N ALA A 33 15.18 4.70 -12.94
CA ALA A 33 15.83 5.53 -11.94
C ALA A 33 16.03 4.70 -10.66
N ASP A 34 17.22 4.76 -10.07
CA ASP A 34 17.54 4.03 -8.85
C ASP A 34 18.63 4.73 -8.04
N ALA A 35 18.60 4.58 -6.71
CA ALA A 35 19.66 5.05 -5.82
C ALA A 35 20.93 4.17 -5.92
N ASP A 36 20.78 2.89 -6.23
CA ASP A 36 21.91 1.99 -6.41
C ASP A 36 22.54 2.17 -7.81
N THR A 37 23.69 2.85 -7.82
CA THR A 37 24.44 3.16 -9.05
C THR A 37 25.47 2.09 -9.42
N GLU A 38 25.68 1.07 -8.58
CA GLU A 38 26.74 0.08 -8.77
C GLU A 38 26.35 -1.09 -9.69
N ILE A 39 25.16 -1.05 -10.29
CA ILE A 39 24.60 -2.22 -10.96
C ILE A 39 25.01 -2.34 -12.42
N SER A 40 25.33 -3.57 -12.83
CA SER A 40 25.82 -3.89 -14.17
C SER A 40 24.83 -3.48 -15.27
N PRO A 41 25.22 -2.61 -16.21
CA PRO A 41 24.35 -2.10 -17.28
C PRO A 41 23.72 -3.20 -18.14
N ASP A 42 24.44 -4.32 -18.34
CA ASP A 42 24.07 -5.37 -19.30
C ASP A 42 22.73 -6.05 -18.97
N MET A 43 22.33 -6.11 -17.70
CA MET A 43 21.06 -6.70 -17.28
C MET A 43 19.83 -5.84 -17.63
N TYR A 44 20.07 -4.55 -17.88
CA TYR A 44 19.07 -3.49 -18.00
C TYR A 44 18.88 -2.98 -19.44
N LEU A 45 19.84 -3.24 -20.33
CA LEU A 45 19.84 -2.77 -21.73
C LEU A 45 18.59 -3.18 -22.53
N SER A 46 17.94 -4.28 -22.15
CA SER A 46 16.72 -4.76 -22.82
C SER A 46 15.43 -4.21 -22.21
N ALA A 47 15.50 -3.60 -21.04
CA ALA A 47 14.33 -3.12 -20.29
C ALA A 47 14.22 -1.59 -20.33
N TYR A 48 15.35 -0.89 -20.25
CA TYR A 48 15.43 0.55 -20.13
C TYR A 48 16.16 1.16 -21.32
N THR A 49 15.63 2.26 -21.83
CA THR A 49 16.28 3.10 -22.85
C THR A 49 17.44 3.88 -22.24
N THR A 50 17.22 4.41 -21.03
CA THR A 50 18.24 5.10 -20.23
C THR A 50 18.01 4.74 -18.77
N PHE A 51 19.10 4.57 -18.03
CA PHE A 51 19.09 4.35 -16.59
C PHE A 51 19.77 5.55 -15.90
N PHE A 52 19.13 6.07 -14.85
CA PHE A 52 19.59 7.22 -14.09
C PHE A 52 19.92 6.80 -12.66
N GLY A 53 21.12 7.15 -12.20
CA GLY A 53 21.45 7.11 -10.78
C GLY A 53 20.81 8.30 -10.06
N VAL A 54 20.17 8.07 -8.92
CA VAL A 54 19.47 9.09 -8.16
C VAL A 54 20.03 9.16 -6.74
N ASP A 55 20.75 10.24 -6.46
CA ASP A 55 21.03 10.61 -5.06
C ASP A 55 19.80 11.33 -4.48
N ASP A 56 19.63 11.28 -3.15
CA ASP A 56 18.46 11.74 -2.38
C ASP A 56 17.90 13.15 -2.71
N ASN A 57 18.62 13.99 -3.47
CA ASN A 57 18.25 15.38 -3.76
C ASN A 57 18.25 15.75 -5.27
N LEU A 58 18.29 14.79 -6.20
CA LEU A 58 18.53 15.06 -7.64
C LEU A 58 17.39 14.70 -8.61
N TRP A 59 16.15 14.52 -8.14
CA TRP A 59 15.00 14.28 -9.04
C TRP A 59 14.83 15.36 -10.12
N GLU A 60 15.22 16.61 -9.84
CA GLU A 60 15.19 17.70 -10.82
C GLU A 60 16.12 17.45 -12.01
N ASP A 61 17.30 16.85 -11.78
CA ASP A 61 18.27 16.53 -12.84
C ASP A 61 17.78 15.34 -13.69
N VAL A 62 17.22 14.30 -13.04
CA VAL A 62 16.63 13.14 -13.74
C VAL A 62 15.51 13.58 -14.66
N LEU A 63 14.54 14.35 -14.14
CA LEU A 63 13.40 14.83 -14.92
C LEU A 63 13.83 15.83 -15.99
N GLY A 64 14.82 16.69 -15.71
CA GLY A 64 15.37 17.64 -16.68
C GLY A 64 16.10 16.99 -17.85
N LYS A 65 16.61 15.77 -17.68
CA LYS A 65 17.24 14.96 -18.75
C LYS A 65 16.23 14.25 -19.65
N ILE A 66 14.95 14.18 -19.25
CA ILE A 66 13.90 13.51 -20.01
C ILE A 66 13.07 14.58 -20.73
N GLU A 67 13.22 14.68 -22.06
CA GLU A 67 12.59 15.74 -22.87
C GLU A 67 11.05 15.79 -22.75
N SER A 68 10.41 14.62 -22.63
CA SER A 68 8.99 14.52 -22.34
C SER A 68 8.70 13.20 -21.65
N LEU A 69 7.73 13.22 -20.74
CA LEU A 69 7.33 12.07 -19.94
C LEU A 69 5.82 12.01 -19.93
N ASP A 70 5.26 10.81 -20.10
CA ASP A 70 3.81 10.61 -20.10
C ASP A 70 3.35 9.96 -18.80
N MET A 71 4.22 9.15 -18.18
CA MET A 71 3.88 8.37 -16.98
C MET A 71 5.06 8.18 -16.04
N ILE A 72 4.78 8.20 -14.74
CA ILE A 72 5.70 7.82 -13.67
C ILE A 72 5.09 6.67 -12.89
N ILE A 73 5.83 5.57 -12.73
CA ILE A 73 5.43 4.41 -11.92
C ILE A 73 6.45 4.26 -10.79
N PRO A 74 6.14 4.77 -9.60
CA PRO A 74 7.07 4.72 -8.49
C PRO A 74 7.05 3.33 -7.82
N PHE A 75 8.24 2.79 -7.57
CA PHE A 75 8.50 1.65 -6.70
C PHE A 75 9.32 2.09 -5.48
N GLY A 76 9.43 1.17 -4.50
CA GLY A 76 10.31 1.29 -3.36
C GLY A 76 10.03 2.49 -2.46
N ASP A 77 11.03 2.84 -1.65
CA ASP A 77 10.98 3.97 -0.73
C ASP A 77 11.00 5.31 -1.48
N GLU A 78 11.55 5.31 -2.70
CA GLU A 78 11.58 6.45 -3.60
C GLU A 78 10.18 6.94 -3.99
N ALA A 79 9.17 6.07 -3.90
CA ALA A 79 7.81 6.40 -4.32
C ALA A 79 7.24 7.62 -3.60
N LYS A 80 7.38 7.64 -2.27
CA LYS A 80 6.89 8.73 -1.44
C LYS A 80 7.70 10.01 -1.66
N VAL A 81 9.03 9.88 -1.69
CA VAL A 81 9.95 11.01 -1.89
C VAL A 81 9.71 11.68 -3.24
N LEU A 82 9.55 10.89 -4.31
CA LEU A 82 9.26 11.41 -5.64
C LEU A 82 7.89 12.08 -5.71
N ALA A 83 6.85 11.48 -5.12
CA ALA A 83 5.52 12.08 -5.06
C ALA A 83 5.54 13.44 -4.34
N GLU A 84 6.20 13.51 -3.17
CA GLU A 84 6.37 14.76 -2.41
C GLU A 84 7.20 15.80 -3.18
N PHE A 85 8.29 15.38 -3.83
CA PHE A 85 9.10 16.25 -4.68
C PHE A 85 8.26 16.86 -5.81
N LEU A 86 7.53 16.03 -6.55
CA LEU A 86 6.71 16.46 -7.67
C LEU A 86 5.59 17.42 -7.21
N ARG A 87 4.99 17.18 -6.04
CA ARG A 87 4.01 18.09 -5.40
C ARG A 87 4.64 19.44 -5.06
N SER A 88 5.83 19.43 -4.44
CA SER A 88 6.53 20.66 -4.01
C SER A 88 7.00 21.54 -5.18
N LYS A 89 7.26 20.94 -6.35
CA LYS A 89 7.84 21.61 -7.52
C LYS A 89 6.81 21.99 -8.59
N ARG A 90 5.52 21.81 -8.31
CA ARG A 90 4.42 22.05 -9.26
C ARG A 90 4.53 23.38 -10.00
N ASP A 91 4.67 24.48 -9.25
CA ASP A 91 4.73 25.82 -9.84
C ASP A 91 6.02 26.10 -10.60
N SER A 92 7.11 25.38 -10.27
CA SER A 92 8.44 25.58 -10.84
C SER A 92 8.72 24.75 -12.09
N LEU A 93 8.06 23.60 -12.25
CA LEU A 93 8.25 22.69 -13.40
C LEU A 93 7.39 23.09 -14.62
N GLY A 94 6.50 24.08 -14.48
CA GLY A 94 5.70 24.64 -15.57
C GLY A 94 4.72 23.64 -16.21
N ARG A 95 4.30 23.91 -17.46
CA ARG A 95 3.33 23.09 -18.24
C ARG A 95 3.76 21.64 -18.50
N VAL A 96 4.99 21.26 -18.15
CA VAL A 96 5.51 19.90 -18.37
C VAL A 96 4.80 18.88 -17.47
N GLN A 97 4.13 19.30 -16.40
CA GLN A 97 3.43 18.41 -15.46
C GLN A 97 1.94 18.19 -15.72
N GLU A 98 1.24 19.02 -16.50
CA GLU A 98 -0.24 18.96 -16.57
C GLU A 98 -0.77 17.64 -17.17
N ASP A 99 0.07 16.91 -17.92
CA ASP A 99 -0.30 15.67 -18.60
C ASP A 99 0.45 14.42 -18.09
N ILE A 100 1.34 14.55 -17.09
CA ILE A 100 2.08 13.38 -16.57
C ILE A 100 1.18 12.59 -15.64
N LYS A 101 0.94 11.33 -16.00
CA LYS A 101 0.20 10.39 -15.16
C LYS A 101 1.11 9.77 -14.09
N LEU A 102 0.85 10.06 -12.83
CA LEU A 102 1.54 9.42 -11.71
C LEU A 102 0.73 8.20 -11.22
N PHE A 103 1.35 7.01 -11.23
CA PHE A 103 0.78 5.78 -10.68
C PHE A 103 0.98 5.69 -9.16
N HIS A 104 0.59 6.74 -8.45
CA HIS A 104 0.65 6.80 -7.01
C HIS A 104 -0.41 7.75 -6.49
N HIS A 105 -1.15 7.29 -5.49
CA HIS A 105 -2.12 8.10 -4.76
C HIS A 105 -1.84 7.94 -3.28
N SER A 106 -1.73 9.05 -2.54
CA SER A 106 -1.64 8.97 -1.08
C SER A 106 -3.05 8.78 -0.55
N LEU A 107 -3.38 7.55 -0.11
CA LEU A 107 -4.74 7.23 0.33
C LEU A 107 -5.08 7.86 1.69
N PHE A 108 -4.19 7.67 2.66
CA PHE A 108 -4.38 8.16 4.03
C PHE A 108 -3.02 8.50 4.63
N ASP A 109 -2.97 9.59 5.38
CA ASP A 109 -1.76 10.01 6.08
C ASP A 109 -1.45 9.10 7.29
N CYS A 110 -2.49 8.51 7.88
CA CYS A 110 -2.37 7.64 9.04
C CYS A 110 -3.42 6.51 9.05
N GLU A 111 -3.15 5.49 9.87
CA GLU A 111 -4.04 4.32 10.05
C GLU A 111 -5.44 4.72 10.56
N THR A 112 -5.54 5.73 11.43
CA THR A 112 -6.83 6.21 11.94
C THR A 112 -7.72 6.74 10.81
N GLY A 113 -7.15 7.48 9.86
CA GLY A 113 -7.87 7.97 8.68
C GLY A 113 -8.39 6.83 7.82
N PHE A 114 -7.56 5.80 7.61
CA PHE A 114 -7.94 4.59 6.89
C PHE A 114 -9.08 3.84 7.60
N GLN A 115 -8.97 3.61 8.90
CA GLN A 115 -10.01 2.93 9.68
C GLN A 115 -11.33 3.70 9.68
N ALA A 116 -11.27 5.02 9.86
CA ALA A 116 -12.46 5.88 9.80
C ALA A 116 -13.14 5.80 8.42
N PHE A 117 -12.37 5.83 7.34
CA PHE A 117 -12.89 5.64 5.99
C PHE A 117 -13.56 4.27 5.81
N LEU A 118 -12.94 3.19 6.31
CA LEU A 118 -13.55 1.86 6.24
C LEU A 118 -14.90 1.82 6.98
N HIS A 119 -14.96 2.38 8.18
CA HIS A 119 -16.18 2.39 9.00
C HIS A 119 -17.29 3.28 8.48
N HIS A 120 -16.97 4.44 7.89
CA HIS A 120 -17.97 5.42 7.48
C HIS A 120 -18.37 5.29 6.02
N GLU A 121 -17.47 4.85 5.14
CA GLU A 121 -17.72 4.80 3.69
C GLU A 121 -17.86 3.36 3.19
N VAL A 122 -16.94 2.47 3.57
CA VAL A 122 -16.86 1.13 2.98
C VAL A 122 -17.85 0.16 3.60
N TYR A 123 -17.85 -0.04 4.92
CA TYR A 123 -18.76 -1.00 5.56
C TYR A 123 -20.25 -0.70 5.36
N PRO A 124 -20.72 0.56 5.47
CA PRO A 124 -22.13 0.88 5.25
C PRO A 124 -22.60 0.61 3.80
N SER A 125 -21.66 0.55 2.84
CA SER A 125 -21.96 0.23 1.45
C SER A 125 -22.29 -1.27 1.23
N PHE A 126 -21.81 -2.17 2.10
CA PHE A 126 -22.06 -3.62 2.01
C PHE A 126 -23.42 -4.03 2.57
N GLU A 127 -23.93 -3.31 3.58
CA GLU A 127 -25.20 -3.65 4.26
C GLU A 127 -26.41 -3.68 3.31
N LYS A 128 -26.30 -3.05 2.14
CA LYS A 128 -27.40 -2.94 1.20
C LYS A 128 -27.50 -4.09 0.19
N LYS A 129 -26.47 -4.93 -0.01
CA LYS A 129 -26.45 -5.85 -1.17
C LYS A 129 -25.73 -7.20 -1.07
N THR A 130 -24.95 -7.55 -0.04
CA THR A 130 -24.05 -8.74 -0.13
C THR A 130 -23.87 -9.56 1.14
N THR A 131 -23.58 -10.86 0.97
CA THR A 131 -23.14 -11.83 2.02
C THR A 131 -21.80 -11.47 2.67
N LEU A 132 -21.03 -10.56 2.07
CA LEU A 132 -19.79 -10.01 2.60
C LEU A 132 -19.98 -9.16 3.87
N ALA A 133 -21.19 -8.63 4.09
CA ALA A 133 -21.52 -7.84 5.26
C ALA A 133 -21.37 -8.70 6.54
N GLY A 134 -20.24 -8.54 7.22
CA GLY A 134 -19.88 -9.30 8.42
C GLY A 134 -18.77 -10.35 8.24
N MET A 135 -18.21 -10.54 7.04
CA MET A 135 -17.04 -11.40 6.82
C MET A 135 -15.73 -10.62 6.97
N VAL A 136 -15.68 -9.39 6.46
CA VAL A 136 -14.50 -8.52 6.60
C VAL A 136 -14.69 -7.52 7.75
N THR A 137 -13.77 -7.51 8.70
CA THR A 137 -13.71 -6.55 9.81
C THR A 137 -12.34 -5.90 9.86
N THR A 138 -12.19 -4.88 10.70
CA THR A 138 -10.90 -4.27 11.02
C THR A 138 -10.57 -4.46 12.49
N PRO A 139 -9.28 -4.43 12.86
CA PRO A 139 -8.90 -4.39 14.26
C PRO A 139 -9.40 -3.08 14.86
N MET A 140 -9.98 -3.16 16.06
CA MET A 140 -10.31 -1.95 16.81
C MET A 140 -9.03 -1.15 17.06
N THR A 141 -9.05 0.11 16.62
CA THR A 141 -7.99 1.07 16.88
C THR A 141 -8.57 2.29 17.59
N LYS A 142 -7.93 2.74 18.67
CA LYS A 142 -8.38 3.90 19.43
C LYS A 142 -7.20 4.62 20.06
N ASP A 143 -7.17 5.94 19.93
CA ASP A 143 -6.26 6.77 20.70
C ASP A 143 -6.82 6.98 22.11
N VAL A 144 -5.99 6.76 23.12
CA VAL A 144 -6.28 6.90 24.54
C VAL A 144 -5.37 7.95 25.15
N GLU A 145 -5.96 8.85 25.92
CA GLU A 145 -5.29 10.01 26.53
C GLU A 145 -5.15 9.88 28.03
N SER A 146 -5.61 8.77 28.59
CA SER A 146 -5.40 8.42 29.98
C SER A 146 -5.33 6.92 30.17
N VAL A 147 -4.67 6.51 31.25
CA VAL A 147 -4.65 5.11 31.71
C VAL A 147 -6.07 4.61 32.00
N TRP A 148 -7.00 5.48 32.38
CA TRP A 148 -8.41 5.13 32.64
C TRP A 148 -9.14 4.75 31.36
N GLU A 149 -8.98 5.51 30.27
CA GLU A 149 -9.57 5.17 28.99
C GLU A 149 -9.03 3.84 28.43
N LEU A 150 -7.74 3.58 28.67
CA LEU A 150 -7.13 2.29 28.36
C LEU A 150 -7.76 1.17 29.19
N ALA A 151 -7.89 1.36 30.50
CA ALA A 151 -8.53 0.41 31.40
C ALA A 151 -9.96 0.10 30.96
N ASP A 152 -10.77 1.12 30.65
CA ASP A 152 -12.15 0.97 30.15
C ASP A 152 -12.20 0.12 28.87
N CYS A 153 -11.25 0.32 27.95
CA CYS A 153 -11.14 -0.51 26.75
C CYS A 153 -10.85 -1.98 27.08
N LEU A 154 -9.89 -2.25 27.97
CA LEU A 154 -9.59 -3.60 28.44
C LEU A 154 -10.78 -4.22 29.20
N GLU A 155 -11.53 -3.43 29.96
CA GLU A 155 -12.72 -3.89 30.68
C GLU A 155 -13.84 -4.30 29.74
N SER A 156 -14.06 -3.53 28.67
CA SER A 156 -15.11 -3.79 27.69
C SER A 156 -14.87 -5.04 26.86
N ARG A 157 -13.61 -5.44 26.67
CA ARG A 157 -13.19 -6.58 25.83
C ARG A 157 -12.13 -7.42 26.54
N PRO A 158 -12.50 -8.15 27.62
CA PRO A 158 -11.53 -8.74 28.54
C PRO A 158 -10.66 -9.84 27.93
N SER A 159 -11.14 -10.51 26.88
CA SER A 159 -10.44 -11.60 26.19
C SER A 159 -9.62 -11.14 24.99
N VAL A 160 -9.65 -9.84 24.65
CA VAL A 160 -8.96 -9.31 23.47
C VAL A 160 -7.61 -8.76 23.89
N TYR A 161 -6.57 -9.10 23.12
CA TYR A 161 -5.25 -8.51 23.27
C TYR A 161 -5.19 -7.18 22.53
N PHE A 162 -4.61 -6.18 23.16
CA PHE A 162 -4.36 -4.87 22.60
C PHE A 162 -2.88 -4.56 22.67
N LYS A 163 -2.33 -4.05 21.56
CA LYS A 163 -1.01 -3.44 21.53
C LYS A 163 -1.20 -1.95 21.80
N ALA A 164 -0.62 -1.47 22.89
CA ALA A 164 -0.53 -0.05 23.21
C ALA A 164 0.83 0.49 22.76
N GLU A 165 0.82 1.49 21.91
CA GLU A 165 2.02 2.18 21.42
C GLU A 165 1.82 3.69 21.44
N LEU A 166 2.91 4.46 21.43
CA LEU A 166 2.81 5.91 21.36
C LEU A 166 2.11 6.30 20.06
N ALA A 167 1.07 7.15 20.13
CA ALA A 167 0.42 7.61 18.92
C ALA A 167 1.42 8.37 18.04
N PRO A 168 1.37 8.22 16.70
CA PRO A 168 2.31 8.90 15.80
C PRO A 168 2.11 10.42 15.79
N GLU A 169 0.90 10.88 16.09
CA GLU A 169 0.46 12.28 16.05
C GLU A 169 -0.37 12.61 17.29
N ASP A 170 -0.40 13.89 17.67
CA ASP A 170 -1.30 14.39 18.69
C ASP A 170 -2.67 14.79 18.10
N ARG A 171 -3.52 15.42 18.92
CA ARG A 171 -4.85 15.87 18.48
C ARG A 171 -4.82 16.97 17.42
N GLU A 172 -3.74 17.73 17.35
CA GLU A 172 -3.55 18.81 16.39
C GLU A 172 -2.95 18.29 15.07
N GLY A 173 -2.61 17.00 15.02
CA GLY A 173 -1.96 16.36 13.88
C GLY A 173 -0.44 16.55 13.88
N ASP A 174 0.13 17.04 14.98
CA ASP A 174 1.56 17.25 15.08
C ASP A 174 2.26 15.91 15.41
N PRO A 175 3.38 15.58 14.74
CA PRO A 175 4.08 14.33 14.96
C PRO A 175 4.67 14.25 16.37
N ILE A 176 4.34 13.20 17.11
CA ILE A 176 4.84 12.97 18.46
C ILE A 176 6.18 12.24 18.39
N VAL A 177 7.25 12.92 18.80
CA VAL A 177 8.57 12.30 18.90
C VAL A 177 8.82 11.85 20.33
N SER A 178 9.02 10.54 20.54
CA SER A 178 9.51 10.01 21.82
C SER A 178 10.95 10.48 22.04
N ARG A 179 11.16 11.29 23.09
CA ARG A 179 12.50 11.78 23.46
C ARG A 179 12.78 11.52 24.95
N ALA A 180 13.93 10.95 25.28
CA ALA A 180 14.46 10.94 26.65
C ALA A 180 15.41 12.11 26.86
N CYS A 181 15.35 12.74 28.02
CA CYS A 181 16.33 13.74 28.45
C CYS A 181 17.40 13.06 29.29
N ILE A 182 18.63 12.99 28.78
CA ILE A 182 19.81 12.47 29.50
C ILE A 182 20.80 13.64 29.60
N ASP A 183 21.13 14.04 30.82
CA ASP A 183 22.04 15.17 31.11
C ASP A 183 21.67 16.49 30.40
N GLY A 184 20.37 16.79 30.29
CA GLY A 184 19.87 18.00 29.64
C GLY A 184 19.86 17.96 28.11
N ARG A 185 20.16 16.81 27.49
CA ARG A 185 20.08 16.58 26.05
C ARG A 185 18.95 15.61 25.73
N TYR A 186 18.19 15.93 24.68
CA TYR A 186 17.09 15.09 24.22
C TYR A 186 17.57 14.10 23.16
N PHE A 187 17.32 12.83 23.38
CA PHE A 187 17.64 11.74 22.46
C PHE A 187 16.34 11.07 22.00
N PRO A 188 16.20 10.72 20.72
CA PRO A 188 15.12 9.84 20.27
C PRO A 188 15.15 8.55 21.07
N CYS A 189 13.98 8.07 21.50
CA CYS A 189 13.85 6.76 22.13
C CYS A 189 12.95 5.87 21.29
N GLU A 190 13.28 4.58 21.23
CA GLU A 190 12.38 3.62 20.63
C GLU A 190 11.02 3.67 21.34
N PRO A 191 9.92 3.76 20.59
CA PRO A 191 8.59 3.74 21.17
C PRO A 191 8.39 2.40 21.88
N SER A 192 8.14 2.45 23.19
CA SER A 192 7.78 1.26 23.95
C SER A 192 6.38 0.82 23.52
N SER A 193 6.26 -0.37 22.92
CA SER A 193 4.97 -1.02 22.72
C SER A 193 4.71 -2.04 23.84
N LEU A 194 3.48 -2.10 24.32
CA LEU A 194 3.06 -3.09 25.32
C LEU A 194 1.84 -3.86 24.80
N VAL A 195 1.88 -5.19 24.85
CA VAL A 195 0.73 -6.04 24.51
C VAL A 195 0.05 -6.49 25.79
N VAL A 196 -1.23 -6.16 25.95
CA VAL A 196 -2.00 -6.44 27.16
C VAL A 196 -3.39 -6.97 26.85
N SER A 197 -3.91 -7.84 27.72
CA SER A 197 -5.30 -8.28 27.74
C SER A 197 -5.75 -8.39 29.18
N LYS A 198 -7.00 -8.01 29.50
CA LYS A 198 -7.48 -8.02 30.89
C LYS A 198 -7.36 -9.40 31.54
N ASN A 199 -7.59 -10.46 30.76
CA ASN A 199 -7.52 -11.84 31.26
C ASN A 199 -6.09 -12.34 31.49
N SER A 200 -5.07 -11.65 30.96
CA SER A 200 -3.66 -12.04 31.10
C SER A 200 -2.79 -10.98 31.78
N LEU A 201 -3.39 -9.90 32.30
CA LEU A 201 -2.69 -8.85 33.03
C LEU A 201 -1.97 -9.41 34.27
N THR A 202 -0.64 -9.25 34.29
CA THR A 202 0.19 -9.51 35.46
C THR A 202 0.47 -8.21 36.22
N ASP A 203 0.96 -8.30 37.47
CA ASP A 203 1.43 -7.12 38.22
C ASP A 203 2.54 -6.37 37.47
N ALA A 204 3.36 -7.07 36.70
CA ALA A 204 4.39 -6.46 35.85
C ALA A 204 3.77 -5.63 34.72
N ASP A 205 2.70 -6.12 34.08
CA ASP A 205 1.99 -5.40 33.03
C ASP A 205 1.27 -4.17 33.58
N VAL A 206 0.68 -4.27 34.77
CA VAL A 206 0.06 -3.12 35.45
C VAL A 206 1.11 -2.05 35.77
N ASN A 207 2.27 -2.44 36.29
CA ASN A 207 3.37 -1.51 36.53
C ASN A 207 3.90 -0.89 35.23
N ALA A 208 3.99 -1.67 34.14
CA ALA A 208 4.38 -1.18 32.83
C ALA A 208 3.37 -0.17 32.26
N LEU A 209 2.06 -0.46 32.39
CA LEU A 209 0.98 0.43 32.01
C LEU A 209 1.00 1.75 32.79
N GLN A 210 1.25 1.70 34.09
CA GLN A 210 1.40 2.90 34.93
C GLN A 210 2.67 3.70 34.58
N ALA A 211 3.70 3.03 34.08
CA ALA A 211 4.91 3.70 33.61
C ALA A 211 4.73 4.37 32.24
N LEU A 212 3.70 3.98 31.46
CA LEU A 212 3.32 4.71 30.26
C LEU A 212 2.85 6.10 30.66
N GLN A 213 3.53 7.13 30.13
CA GLN A 213 3.20 8.53 30.39
C GLN A 213 1.99 8.98 29.54
N ILE A 214 0.90 8.21 29.57
CA ILE A 214 -0.31 8.49 28.78
C ILE A 214 -0.93 9.80 29.25
N SER A 215 -1.07 10.74 28.32
CA SER A 215 -1.69 12.05 28.58
C SER A 215 -2.25 12.64 27.30
N LYS A 216 -2.95 13.77 27.40
CA LYS A 216 -3.44 14.51 26.22
C LYS A 216 -2.34 14.97 25.26
N VAL A 217 -1.15 15.25 25.79
CA VAL A 217 0.03 15.71 25.02
C VAL A 217 0.87 14.52 24.54
N LYS A 218 0.59 13.33 25.08
CA LYS A 218 1.29 12.09 24.75
C LYS A 218 0.27 10.94 24.69
N PRO A 219 -0.70 10.99 23.77
CA PRO A 219 -1.67 9.93 23.60
C PRO A 219 -1.00 8.63 23.21
N TYR A 220 -1.60 7.52 23.61
CA TYR A 220 -1.21 6.19 23.15
C TYR A 220 -2.29 5.66 22.21
N ARG A 221 -1.88 4.98 21.16
CA ARG A 221 -2.78 4.22 20.30
C ARG A 221 -2.87 2.79 20.83
N ILE A 222 -4.09 2.32 21.03
CA ILE A 222 -4.36 0.89 21.20
C ILE A 222 -4.92 0.29 19.93
N THR A 223 -4.32 -0.81 19.51
CA THR A 223 -4.74 -1.59 18.35
C THR A 223 -4.99 -3.03 18.78
N GLU A 224 -6.14 -3.57 18.42
CA GLU A 224 -6.49 -4.98 18.66
C GLU A 224 -5.46 -5.90 17.96
N VAL A 225 -4.86 -6.80 18.74
CA VAL A 225 -3.91 -7.80 18.24
C VAL A 225 -4.69 -8.97 17.66
N ILE A 226 -4.43 -9.23 16.38
CA ILE A 226 -5.04 -10.34 15.67
C ILE A 226 -4.19 -11.59 15.89
N GLU A 227 -4.49 -12.34 16.96
CA GLU A 227 -3.92 -13.67 17.20
C GLU A 227 -4.42 -14.73 16.20
N GLY A 228 -3.49 -15.53 15.67
CA GLY A 228 -3.79 -16.65 14.78
C GLY A 228 -4.37 -16.25 13.41
N GLY A 229 -4.66 -17.26 12.59
CA GLY A 229 -5.13 -17.08 11.22
C GLY A 229 -4.00 -17.14 10.19
N ILE A 230 -4.37 -17.15 8.92
CA ILE A 230 -3.45 -17.14 7.78
C ILE A 230 -3.44 -15.73 7.19
N VAL A 231 -2.24 -15.24 6.89
CA VAL A 231 -2.06 -13.93 6.25
C VAL A 231 -2.24 -14.08 4.75
N TYR A 232 -3.06 -13.20 4.19
CA TYR A 232 -3.25 -13.04 2.75
C TYR A 232 -3.01 -11.58 2.38
N GLU A 233 -2.45 -11.34 1.20
CA GLU A 233 -2.27 -10.00 0.68
C GLU A 233 -2.89 -9.93 -0.72
N ALA A 234 -3.87 -9.04 -0.88
CA ALA A 234 -4.53 -8.78 -2.16
C ALA A 234 -3.90 -7.55 -2.80
N HIS A 235 -3.34 -7.73 -3.99
CA HIS A 235 -2.64 -6.71 -4.73
C HIS A 235 -3.40 -6.41 -6.00
N SER A 236 -3.71 -5.14 -6.19
CA SER A 236 -4.39 -4.65 -7.37
C SER A 236 -3.62 -3.49 -7.99
N MET A 237 -3.76 -3.38 -9.30
CA MET A 237 -3.46 -2.17 -10.02
C MET A 237 -4.78 -1.54 -10.42
N VAL A 238 -5.02 -0.33 -9.92
CA VAL A 238 -6.16 0.49 -10.28
C VAL A 238 -5.71 1.46 -11.35
N ASN A 239 -6.46 1.54 -12.44
CA ASN A 239 -6.22 2.50 -13.50
C ASN A 239 -7.53 3.11 -13.97
N ALA A 240 -7.61 4.44 -14.01
CA ALA A 240 -8.83 5.16 -14.31
C ALA A 240 -10.01 4.72 -13.42
N GLY A 241 -9.72 4.39 -12.16
CA GLY A 241 -10.74 3.94 -11.21
C GLY A 241 -11.14 2.48 -11.27
N VAL A 242 -10.62 1.73 -12.23
CA VAL A 242 -10.99 0.33 -12.46
C VAL A 242 -9.83 -0.56 -12.08
N ILE A 243 -10.11 -1.67 -11.39
CA ILE A 243 -9.11 -2.70 -11.10
C ILE A 243 -8.77 -3.43 -12.39
N GLN A 244 -7.52 -3.30 -12.84
CA GLN A 244 -7.02 -3.90 -14.07
C GLN A 244 -6.35 -5.26 -13.82
N THR A 245 -5.67 -5.38 -12.69
CA THR A 245 -5.00 -6.62 -12.26
C THR A 245 -5.41 -6.95 -10.83
N PHE A 246 -5.55 -8.24 -10.50
CA PHE A 246 -5.82 -8.67 -9.13
C PHE A 246 -5.09 -9.98 -8.81
N VAL A 247 -4.26 -9.96 -7.77
CA VAL A 247 -3.49 -11.12 -7.31
C VAL A 247 -3.59 -11.23 -5.81
N VAL A 248 -3.95 -12.41 -5.30
CA VAL A 248 -3.91 -12.71 -3.88
C VAL A 248 -2.71 -13.61 -3.61
N THR A 249 -1.91 -13.25 -2.61
CA THR A 249 -0.77 -14.06 -2.17
C THR A 249 -0.89 -14.46 -0.71
N THR A 250 -0.23 -15.55 -0.33
CA THR A 250 -0.10 -16.01 1.05
C THR A 250 1.33 -16.50 1.30
N PRO A 251 1.87 -16.41 2.52
CA PRO A 251 3.19 -16.94 2.83
C PRO A 251 3.29 -18.45 2.54
N SER A 252 4.40 -18.87 1.94
CA SER A 252 4.73 -20.28 1.77
C SER A 252 4.90 -20.97 3.13
N THR A 253 4.18 -22.07 3.35
CA THR A 253 4.30 -22.88 4.58
C THR A 253 5.63 -23.64 4.69
N MET A 254 6.45 -23.63 3.62
CA MET A 254 7.61 -24.51 3.46
C MET A 254 8.96 -23.81 3.58
N SER A 255 9.03 -22.48 3.68
CA SER A 255 10.30 -21.74 3.78
C SER A 255 10.32 -20.71 4.90
N SER A 256 11.53 -20.42 5.40
CA SER A 256 11.79 -19.51 6.52
C SER A 256 12.00 -18.06 6.09
N LYS A 257 11.74 -17.72 4.82
CA LYS A 257 11.84 -16.37 4.28
C LYS A 257 10.84 -16.18 3.15
N GLU A 258 9.95 -15.20 3.30
CA GLU A 258 9.33 -14.33 2.29
C GLU A 258 8.84 -14.91 0.95
N ASP A 259 8.78 -16.23 0.76
CA ASP A 259 8.28 -16.82 -0.47
C ASP A 259 6.76 -16.65 -0.52
N LEU A 260 6.31 -15.89 -1.49
CA LEU A 260 4.90 -15.62 -1.74
C LEU A 260 4.32 -16.67 -2.68
N VAL A 261 3.21 -17.26 -2.28
CA VAL A 261 2.45 -18.21 -3.11
C VAL A 261 1.17 -17.53 -3.58
N ALA A 262 0.92 -17.55 -4.89
CA ALA A 262 -0.34 -17.08 -5.46
C ALA A 262 -1.49 -18.01 -5.04
N VAL A 263 -2.57 -17.43 -4.54
CA VAL A 263 -3.82 -18.15 -4.31
C VAL A 263 -4.51 -18.33 -5.66
N PRO A 264 -5.01 -19.53 -6.01
CA PRO A 264 -5.75 -19.73 -7.26
C PRO A 264 -6.95 -18.80 -7.36
N SER A 265 -7.19 -18.23 -8.54
CA SER A 265 -8.34 -17.35 -8.79
C SER A 265 -9.69 -18.04 -8.59
N THR A 266 -9.72 -19.36 -8.71
CA THR A 266 -10.90 -20.19 -8.49
C THR A 266 -11.23 -20.39 -7.02
N ASP A 267 -10.38 -19.94 -6.10
CA ASP A 267 -10.63 -19.97 -4.66
C ASP A 267 -11.68 -18.90 -4.29
N GLN A 268 -12.69 -19.30 -3.53
CA GLN A 268 -13.77 -18.41 -3.08
C GLN A 268 -13.24 -17.22 -2.26
N LEU A 269 -12.13 -17.39 -1.54
CA LEU A 269 -11.50 -16.28 -0.82
C LEU A 269 -11.04 -15.18 -1.79
N VAL A 270 -10.54 -15.53 -2.97
CA VAL A 270 -10.10 -14.54 -3.96
C VAL A 270 -11.28 -13.69 -4.45
N GLU A 271 -12.43 -14.31 -4.72
CA GLU A 271 -13.67 -13.61 -5.08
C GLU A 271 -14.10 -12.63 -3.96
N ILE A 272 -14.09 -13.09 -2.70
CA ILE A 272 -14.42 -12.27 -1.53
C ILE A 272 -13.49 -11.05 -1.39
N LEU A 273 -12.18 -11.28 -1.52
CA LEU A 273 -11.18 -10.21 -1.41
C LEU A 273 -11.26 -9.25 -2.62
N TYR A 274 -11.57 -9.76 -3.80
CA TYR A 274 -11.77 -8.97 -5.01
C TYR A 274 -12.98 -8.05 -4.88
N ASP A 275 -14.13 -8.58 -4.45
CA ASP A 275 -15.33 -7.79 -4.21
C ASP A 275 -15.12 -6.72 -3.15
N PHE A 276 -14.39 -7.07 -2.08
CA PHE A 276 -14.03 -6.11 -1.06
C PHE A 276 -13.16 -4.98 -1.63
N THR A 277 -12.10 -5.33 -2.35
CA THR A 277 -11.16 -4.37 -2.94
C THR A 277 -11.85 -3.48 -3.98
N SER A 278 -12.72 -4.05 -4.81
CA SER A 278 -13.53 -3.31 -5.78
C SER A 278 -14.44 -2.29 -5.10
N ARG A 279 -15.08 -2.68 -4.00
CA ARG A 279 -15.91 -1.75 -3.22
C ARG A 279 -15.08 -0.66 -2.57
N PHE A 280 -13.94 -1.02 -1.98
CA PHE A 280 -13.00 -0.07 -1.39
C PHE A 280 -12.60 1.00 -2.41
N VAL A 281 -12.19 0.59 -3.62
CA VAL A 281 -11.81 1.51 -4.70
C VAL A 281 -12.97 2.43 -5.06
N ALA A 282 -14.17 1.89 -5.28
CA ALA A 282 -15.35 2.69 -5.63
C ALA A 282 -15.72 3.72 -4.56
N CYS A 283 -15.70 3.33 -3.28
CA CYS A 283 -15.95 4.23 -2.15
C CYS A 283 -14.85 5.29 -2.05
N TYR A 284 -13.59 4.91 -2.28
CA TYR A 284 -12.46 5.82 -2.16
C TYR A 284 -12.48 6.88 -3.25
N GLN A 285 -12.81 6.51 -4.49
CA GLN A 285 -12.98 7.47 -5.58
C GLN A 285 -14.04 8.53 -5.26
N GLN A 286 -15.17 8.13 -4.68
CA GLN A 286 -16.20 9.07 -4.26
C GLN A 286 -15.71 9.96 -3.12
N TYR A 287 -15.06 9.37 -2.12
CA TYR A 287 -14.51 10.09 -0.97
C TYR A 287 -13.44 11.12 -1.35
N ASP A 288 -12.52 10.75 -2.22
CA ASP A 288 -11.45 11.62 -2.76
C ASP A 288 -12.05 12.79 -3.56
N PHE A 289 -13.07 12.49 -4.39
CA PHE A 289 -13.81 13.51 -5.12
C PHE A 289 -14.48 14.55 -4.19
N GLU A 290 -15.11 14.08 -3.11
CA GLU A 290 -15.82 14.93 -2.14
C GLU A 290 -14.85 15.76 -1.28
N LYS A 291 -13.70 15.18 -0.91
CA LYS A 291 -12.67 15.88 -0.12
C LYS A 291 -11.91 16.95 -0.90
N GLN A 292 -12.05 16.98 -2.22
CA GLN A 292 -11.26 17.86 -3.10
C GLN A 292 -9.77 17.80 -2.78
N THR A 293 -9.25 16.59 -2.55
CA THR A 293 -7.86 16.35 -2.23
C THR A 293 -7.00 17.13 -3.24
N GLU A 294 -6.16 18.04 -2.74
CA GLU A 294 -5.31 18.90 -3.58
C GLU A 294 -4.14 18.10 -4.19
N ASP A 295 -4.38 16.84 -4.58
CA ASP A 295 -3.36 16.06 -5.27
C ASP A 295 -3.22 16.62 -6.70
N PRO A 296 -2.09 17.25 -7.03
CA PRO A 296 -1.91 17.89 -8.32
C PRO A 296 -1.81 16.89 -9.49
N PHE A 297 -1.70 15.59 -9.21
CA PHE A 297 -1.64 14.53 -10.21
C PHE A 297 -2.99 13.86 -10.48
N VAL A 298 -4.03 14.21 -9.72
CA VAL A 298 -5.41 13.88 -10.12
C VAL A 298 -5.79 14.86 -11.22
N GLY A 299 -5.89 14.36 -12.45
CA GLY A 299 -6.24 15.17 -13.61
C GLY A 299 -7.55 15.96 -13.41
N ILE A 300 -7.78 16.95 -14.26
CA ILE A 300 -9.01 17.77 -14.28
C ILE A 300 -10.28 16.88 -14.28
N ASP A 301 -10.16 15.70 -14.90
CA ASP A 301 -11.09 14.59 -14.70
C ASP A 301 -10.73 13.83 -13.42
N LYS A 302 -11.33 14.27 -12.31
CA LYS A 302 -11.30 13.67 -10.95
C LYS A 302 -11.81 12.21 -10.86
N GLN A 303 -11.96 11.53 -12.00
CA GLN A 303 -12.33 10.11 -12.12
C GLN A 303 -11.11 9.22 -12.39
N SER A 304 -9.92 9.80 -12.57
CA SER A 304 -8.70 9.10 -13.03
C SER A 304 -7.84 8.52 -11.89
N LEU A 305 -8.43 7.82 -10.92
CA LEU A 305 -7.64 7.17 -9.87
C LEU A 305 -6.71 6.11 -10.49
N SER A 306 -5.40 6.30 -10.35
CA SER A 306 -4.37 5.40 -10.86
C SER A 306 -3.32 5.12 -9.78
N MET A 307 -3.28 3.88 -9.29
CA MET A 307 -2.38 3.48 -8.22
C MET A 307 -2.20 1.96 -8.18
N HIS A 308 -1.15 1.52 -7.50
CA HIS A 308 -1.12 0.18 -6.93
C HIS A 308 -1.82 0.21 -5.57
N LEU A 309 -2.49 -0.87 -5.22
CA LEU A 309 -3.14 -1.04 -3.93
C LEU A 309 -2.87 -2.45 -3.44
N SER A 310 -2.23 -2.55 -2.29
CA SER A 310 -2.07 -3.81 -1.56
C SER A 310 -2.86 -3.73 -0.27
N LEU A 311 -3.72 -4.71 -0.02
CA LEU A 311 -4.51 -4.85 1.21
C LEU A 311 -4.13 -6.15 1.89
N LYS A 312 -3.80 -6.09 3.19
CA LYS A 312 -3.38 -7.25 3.98
C LYS A 312 -4.49 -7.75 4.89
N PHE A 313 -4.87 -9.00 4.71
CA PHE A 313 -5.94 -9.67 5.42
C PHE A 313 -5.40 -10.79 6.31
N VAL A 314 -5.99 -10.95 7.49
CA VAL A 314 -5.78 -12.12 8.34
C VAL A 314 -7.08 -12.91 8.40
N VAL A 315 -7.06 -14.13 7.88
CA VAL A 315 -8.26 -14.98 7.78
C VAL A 315 -8.26 -16.00 8.93
N ARG A 316 -9.33 -15.99 9.73
CA ARG A 316 -9.56 -16.93 10.84
C ARG A 316 -10.74 -17.85 10.53
N GLU A 317 -10.48 -19.14 10.39
CA GLU A 317 -11.46 -20.17 10.00
C GLU A 317 -12.39 -20.64 11.15
N HIS A 318 -12.42 -19.96 12.30
CA HIS A 318 -13.23 -20.39 13.44
C HIS A 318 -14.62 -19.76 13.42
N VAL A 319 -15.57 -20.53 12.85
CA VAL A 319 -17.04 -20.47 13.03
C VAL A 319 -17.80 -19.49 12.13
N LYS A 320 -17.14 -18.46 11.60
CA LYS A 320 -17.53 -17.66 10.41
C LYS A 320 -16.21 -17.10 9.92
N ASP A 321 -15.80 -17.28 8.66
CA ASP A 321 -14.49 -16.81 8.21
C ASP A 321 -14.36 -15.30 8.45
N ILE A 322 -13.65 -14.94 9.53
CA ILE A 322 -13.42 -13.54 9.88
C ILE A 322 -12.15 -13.15 9.16
N ILE A 323 -12.31 -12.21 8.25
CA ILE A 323 -11.23 -11.63 7.46
C ILE A 323 -10.93 -10.28 8.09
N VAL A 324 -9.74 -10.14 8.69
CA VAL A 324 -9.34 -8.90 9.34
C VAL A 324 -8.41 -8.10 8.44
N LEU A 325 -8.84 -6.92 7.99
CA LEU A 325 -8.01 -6.00 7.22
C LEU A 325 -7.07 -5.23 8.17
N SER A 326 -5.77 -5.44 8.00
CA SER A 326 -4.73 -5.00 8.95
C SER A 326 -3.80 -3.92 8.43
N TYR A 327 -3.65 -3.81 7.10
CA TYR A 327 -2.68 -2.89 6.49
C TYR A 327 -3.05 -2.59 5.05
N PHE A 328 -2.62 -1.42 4.56
CA PHE A 328 -2.66 -1.06 3.15
C PHE A 328 -1.33 -0.46 2.70
N SER A 329 -1.02 -0.57 1.42
CA SER A 329 0.12 0.09 0.76
C SER A 329 -0.24 0.49 -0.66
N THR A 330 0.36 1.57 -1.15
CA THR A 330 0.26 2.01 -2.54
C THR A 330 1.54 1.82 -3.33
N VAL A 331 2.53 1.17 -2.72
CA VAL A 331 3.76 0.74 -3.40
C VAL A 331 3.45 -0.54 -4.20
N PRO A 332 3.91 -0.65 -5.45
CA PRO A 332 3.79 -1.88 -6.22
C PRO A 332 4.38 -3.08 -5.47
N HIS A 333 3.60 -4.15 -5.37
CA HIS A 333 4.01 -5.34 -4.64
C HIS A 333 4.80 -6.34 -5.48
N ALA A 334 5.64 -7.15 -4.83
CA ALA A 334 6.47 -8.16 -5.48
C ALA A 334 5.68 -9.18 -6.30
N SER A 335 4.42 -9.43 -5.96
CA SER A 335 3.50 -10.31 -6.70
C SER A 335 3.27 -9.89 -8.15
N LEU A 336 3.53 -8.63 -8.52
CA LEU A 336 3.50 -8.17 -9.92
C LEU A 336 4.51 -8.94 -10.81
N LEU A 337 5.56 -9.52 -10.21
CA LEU A 337 6.46 -10.45 -10.90
C LEU A 337 5.72 -11.66 -11.47
N LEU A 338 4.76 -12.21 -10.73
CA LEU A 338 4.00 -13.39 -11.16
C LEU A 338 3.21 -13.11 -12.45
N LEU A 339 2.76 -11.87 -12.60
CA LEU A 339 2.09 -11.40 -13.80
C LEU A 339 3.10 -11.14 -14.94
N THR A 340 4.20 -10.45 -14.65
CA THR A 340 5.17 -10.03 -15.69
C THR A 340 6.11 -11.14 -16.16
N SER A 341 6.33 -12.19 -15.37
CA SER A 341 7.11 -13.37 -15.74
C SER A 341 6.35 -14.38 -16.61
N SER A 342 5.12 -14.05 -16.99
CA SER A 342 4.23 -14.91 -17.75
C SER A 342 4.50 -14.89 -19.27
N THR A 343 3.60 -15.50 -20.06
CA THR A 343 3.66 -15.53 -21.53
C THR A 343 3.71 -14.12 -22.13
N PRO A 344 4.22 -13.96 -23.38
CA PRO A 344 4.23 -12.66 -24.07
C PRO A 344 2.85 -12.00 -24.15
N GLU A 345 1.78 -12.80 -24.23
CA GLU A 345 0.40 -12.30 -24.23
C GLU A 345 0.03 -11.64 -22.89
N LYS A 346 0.35 -12.27 -21.75
CA LYS A 346 0.15 -11.67 -20.43
C LYS A 346 1.00 -10.42 -20.24
N GLN A 347 2.23 -10.39 -20.75
CA GLN A 347 3.06 -9.18 -20.74
C GLN A 347 2.41 -8.04 -21.53
N ARG A 348 1.81 -8.34 -22.68
CA ARG A 348 1.05 -7.37 -23.47
C ARG A 348 -0.19 -6.88 -22.74
N GLN A 349 -0.96 -7.77 -22.12
CA GLN A 349 -2.12 -7.40 -21.31
C GLN A 349 -1.71 -6.48 -20.15
N ILE A 350 -0.60 -6.76 -19.46
CA ILE A 350 -0.08 -5.88 -18.40
C ILE A 350 0.33 -4.53 -18.99
N ALA A 351 1.04 -4.48 -20.12
CA ALA A 351 1.39 -3.22 -20.75
C ALA A 351 0.14 -2.38 -21.10
N LEU A 352 -0.89 -3.00 -21.67
CA LEU A 352 -2.19 -2.38 -21.93
C LEU A 352 -2.84 -1.87 -20.63
N ALA A 353 -2.71 -2.63 -19.55
CA ALA A 353 -3.35 -2.30 -18.28
C ALA A 353 -2.85 -0.98 -17.69
N TYR A 354 -1.58 -0.62 -17.92
CA TYR A 354 -1.04 0.69 -17.51
C TYR A 354 -1.42 1.81 -18.48
N THR A 355 -1.40 1.53 -19.78
CA THR A 355 -1.29 2.55 -20.82
C THR A 355 -2.58 2.78 -21.61
N ASP A 356 -3.45 1.78 -21.70
CA ASP A 356 -4.73 1.81 -22.42
C ASP A 356 -5.76 0.92 -21.69
N PRO A 357 -6.22 1.31 -20.48
CA PRO A 357 -7.09 0.48 -19.65
C PRO A 357 -8.45 0.18 -20.31
N ALA A 358 -8.94 1.05 -21.19
CA ALA A 358 -10.19 0.84 -21.92
C ALA A 358 -10.14 -0.38 -22.85
N SER A 359 -8.93 -0.77 -23.30
CA SER A 359 -8.75 -1.95 -24.14
C SER A 359 -8.89 -3.29 -23.40
N ILE A 360 -8.89 -3.28 -22.06
CA ILE A 360 -8.98 -4.50 -21.23
C ILE A 360 -10.40 -4.81 -20.78
N GLU A 361 -11.29 -3.81 -20.77
CA GLU A 361 -12.68 -3.99 -20.33
C GLU A 361 -13.42 -5.10 -21.11
N ASP A 362 -13.00 -5.39 -22.35
CA ASP A 362 -13.56 -6.47 -23.17
C ASP A 362 -13.02 -7.89 -22.82
N ASP A 363 -11.81 -7.99 -22.25
CA ASP A 363 -11.12 -9.27 -21.95
C ASP A 363 -11.19 -9.69 -20.47
N GLY A 364 -11.61 -8.79 -19.58
CA GLY A 364 -11.72 -9.03 -18.15
C GLY A 364 -10.43 -8.77 -17.37
N ILE A 365 -10.48 -9.00 -16.06
CA ILE A 365 -9.39 -8.65 -15.13
C ILE A 365 -8.26 -9.65 -15.23
N ILE A 366 -7.02 -9.16 -15.25
CA ILE A 366 -5.84 -10.01 -15.32
C ILE A 366 -5.60 -10.65 -13.94
N MET A 367 -5.80 -11.97 -13.86
CA MET A 367 -5.55 -12.80 -12.68
C MET A 367 -4.49 -13.90 -12.96
N THR A 368 -3.93 -14.47 -11.89
CA THR A 368 -2.78 -15.40 -11.94
C THR A 368 -3.13 -16.86 -12.29
N ASP A 369 -4.31 -17.15 -12.84
CA ASP A 369 -5.03 -18.44 -12.90
C ASP A 369 -4.23 -19.71 -13.24
N GLU A 370 -3.00 -19.60 -13.74
CA GLU A 370 -2.17 -20.71 -14.17
C GLU A 370 -0.66 -20.39 -14.04
N VAL A 371 -0.18 -19.96 -12.88
CA VAL A 371 1.27 -19.94 -12.63
C VAL A 371 1.64 -21.27 -11.94
N PRO A 372 2.16 -22.28 -12.67
CA PRO A 372 2.83 -23.38 -11.99
C PRO A 372 3.95 -22.77 -11.14
N LEU A 373 3.95 -23.10 -9.85
CA LEU A 373 5.06 -22.78 -8.95
C LEU A 373 6.38 -22.98 -9.71
N PRO A 374 7.28 -21.99 -9.78
CA PRO A 374 8.53 -22.16 -10.49
C PRO A 374 9.24 -23.38 -9.92
N SER A 375 9.40 -24.42 -10.75
CA SER A 375 10.12 -25.62 -10.40
C SER A 375 11.62 -25.29 -10.35
N GLY A 376 12.05 -24.81 -9.18
CA GLY A 376 13.44 -24.46 -8.90
C GLY A 376 13.78 -23.01 -9.28
N VAL A 377 13.82 -22.15 -8.26
CA VAL A 377 14.72 -20.99 -8.20
C VAL A 377 15.69 -21.26 -7.07
#